data_AF-A0A1F9SQD3-F1
#
_entry.id   AF-A0A1F9SQD3-F1
#
_cell.length_a   1.000
_cell.length_b   1.000
_cell.length_c   1.000
_cell.angle_alpha   90.00
_cell.angle_beta   90.00
_cell.angle_gamma   90.00
#
_symmetry.space_group_name_H-M   'P 1'
#
loop_
_entity.id
_entity.type
_entity.pdbx_description
1 polymer ?
#
loop_
_entity_poly.entity_id
_entity_poly.type
_entity_poly.pdbx_seq_one_letter_code
_entity_poly.pdbx_strand_id
1 'polypeptide(L)'
;MTLLLNADLSNQRAPVWPGYSVFGQPVLLYEAGLRSFLIAHPNPPAGYNAVFSSPRTVFEKQGVISDLNFAFQFHRNINGIDSFAYRYQTGDKPERDVHTIIHERFHIYQEKGFAATQYGQRASEPDAEDLALAALEQRALKSALQAAAPAESARFARQFLAVRAERYTRLPDSGDVETDQERTEGMAQYIEENLMARPDVAPVPGGVIPLITRRLDRFPTIDDMEKGRYYATGAAQGLLLDRAGHAGWKELVSAGAAPHELLALSYPMSSGTGQALLAEAKAEHGYNDLLRTGKQVAADFQSLKAGAISDYENSPGIEWKVPVPWDKETNFGFSGTNPDFKLNGRETLMPHLHVLDVSGKTFTLHFEDRPAVLGSGVRFHAAASAAVLIDGVSLPLSDGVYPFGTLSLSETGLNLSITKSGTLTVTGRKAVITYLEKSFSRRSLLEKRD
;
A
#
# COMPACT_ATOMS: atom_id res chain seq x y z
N MET A 1 -16.97 -17.58 -6.91
CA MET A 1 -17.17 -17.60 -8.38
C MET A 1 -18.48 -16.94 -8.80
N THR A 2 -19.66 -17.47 -8.40
CA THR A 2 -20.97 -16.88 -8.78
C THR A 2 -21.07 -15.39 -8.50
N LEU A 3 -20.68 -14.95 -7.30
CA LEU A 3 -20.63 -13.53 -6.94
C LEU A 3 -19.78 -12.68 -7.90
N LEU A 4 -18.59 -13.18 -8.28
CA LEU A 4 -17.70 -12.49 -9.22
C LEU A 4 -18.28 -12.42 -10.65
N LEU A 5 -18.95 -13.49 -11.11
CA LEU A 5 -19.65 -13.50 -12.41
C LEU A 5 -20.85 -12.54 -12.41
N ASN A 6 -21.57 -12.46 -11.30
CA ASN A 6 -22.66 -11.49 -11.14
C ASN A 6 -22.14 -10.06 -11.13
N ALA A 7 -21.02 -9.79 -10.44
CA ALA A 7 -20.36 -8.49 -10.46
C ALA A 7 -19.96 -8.07 -11.89
N ASP A 8 -19.39 -8.99 -12.67
CA ASP A 8 -19.07 -8.73 -14.08
C ASP A 8 -20.32 -8.39 -14.92
N LEU A 9 -21.37 -9.21 -14.83
CA LEU A 9 -22.62 -8.96 -15.54
C LEU A 9 -23.28 -7.65 -15.13
N SER A 10 -23.28 -7.35 -13.83
CA SER A 10 -23.81 -6.10 -13.31
C SER A 10 -23.05 -4.91 -13.89
N ASN A 11 -21.71 -4.96 -13.84
CA ASN A 11 -20.86 -3.89 -14.36
C ASN A 11 -20.99 -3.73 -15.89
N GLN A 12 -21.19 -4.80 -16.66
CA GLN A 12 -21.44 -4.69 -18.09
C GLN A 12 -22.77 -3.99 -18.42
N ARG A 13 -23.82 -4.23 -17.63
CA ARG A 13 -25.12 -3.58 -17.82
C ARG A 13 -25.10 -2.10 -17.44
N ALA A 14 -24.39 -1.78 -16.37
CA ALA A 14 -24.22 -0.41 -15.88
C ALA A 14 -22.78 -0.25 -15.38
N PRO A 15 -21.84 0.22 -16.22
CA PRO A 15 -20.46 0.39 -15.80
C PRO A 15 -20.33 1.37 -14.64
N VAL A 16 -19.64 0.97 -13.57
CA VAL A 16 -19.32 1.90 -12.47
C VAL A 16 -18.30 2.95 -12.95
N TRP A 17 -17.30 2.49 -13.73
CA TRP A 17 -16.30 3.34 -14.38
C TRP A 17 -16.28 3.11 -15.90
N PRO A 18 -16.26 4.17 -16.72
CA PRO A 18 -16.18 4.06 -18.17
C PRO A 18 -14.95 3.24 -18.61
N GLY A 19 -15.16 2.21 -19.43
CA GLY A 19 -14.08 1.36 -19.94
C GLY A 19 -13.57 0.28 -18.97
N TYR A 20 -13.94 0.32 -17.69
CA TYR A 20 -13.59 -0.74 -16.75
C TYR A 20 -14.46 -1.98 -16.98
N SER A 21 -13.80 -3.12 -17.14
CA SER A 21 -14.42 -4.44 -17.18
C SER A 21 -13.90 -5.23 -16.00
N VAL A 22 -14.80 -5.91 -15.26
CA VAL A 22 -14.37 -6.85 -14.23
C VAL A 22 -13.42 -7.82 -14.91
N PHE A 23 -13.83 -8.62 -15.92
CA PHE A 23 -12.92 -9.49 -16.69
C PHE A 23 -12.17 -8.82 -17.85
N GLY A 24 -11.57 -7.64 -17.64
CA GLY A 24 -10.67 -7.02 -18.63
C GLY A 24 -9.42 -7.86 -18.96
N GLN A 25 -9.08 -8.80 -18.08
CA GLN A 25 -8.14 -9.90 -18.30
C GLN A 25 -8.69 -11.21 -17.70
N PRO A 26 -8.18 -12.39 -18.08
CA PRO A 26 -8.58 -13.64 -17.42
C PRO A 26 -8.21 -13.66 -15.93
N VAL A 27 -8.94 -14.47 -15.17
CA VAL A 27 -8.71 -14.65 -13.73
C VAL A 27 -8.42 -16.12 -13.42
N LEU A 28 -7.32 -16.36 -12.72
CA LEU A 28 -7.02 -17.60 -12.02
C LEU A 28 -7.44 -17.46 -10.55
N LEU A 29 -8.49 -18.15 -10.14
CA LEU A 29 -8.81 -18.35 -8.72
C LEU A 29 -8.27 -19.70 -8.29
N TYR A 30 -7.58 -19.79 -7.17
CA TYR A 30 -7.06 -21.08 -6.72
C TYR A 30 -7.10 -21.26 -5.20
N GLU A 31 -7.16 -22.52 -4.81
CA GLU A 31 -7.06 -23.00 -3.44
C GLU A 31 -5.79 -23.82 -3.35
N ALA A 32 -4.83 -23.35 -2.55
CA ALA A 32 -3.48 -23.90 -2.53
C ALA A 32 -3.52 -25.41 -2.25
N GLY A 33 -2.91 -26.17 -3.15
CA GLY A 33 -2.81 -27.63 -3.05
C GLY A 33 -4.06 -28.42 -3.42
N LEU A 34 -5.19 -27.76 -3.74
CA LEU A 34 -6.47 -28.44 -3.94
C LEU A 34 -7.03 -28.33 -5.36
N ARG A 35 -7.23 -27.10 -5.87
CA ARG A 35 -7.86 -26.87 -7.18
C ARG A 35 -7.69 -25.44 -7.67
N SER A 36 -8.00 -25.21 -8.94
CA SER A 36 -8.11 -23.86 -9.50
C SER A 36 -9.21 -23.73 -10.55
N PHE A 37 -9.59 -22.48 -10.77
CA PHE A 37 -10.53 -22.04 -11.79
C PHE A 37 -9.88 -20.97 -12.66
N LEU A 38 -9.89 -21.19 -13.98
CA LEU A 38 -9.58 -20.16 -14.98
C LEU A 38 -10.89 -19.61 -15.53
N ILE A 39 -11.10 -18.30 -15.37
CA ILE A 39 -12.32 -17.60 -15.78
C ILE A 39 -11.99 -16.67 -16.94
N ALA A 40 -12.79 -16.74 -18.00
CA ALA A 40 -12.65 -15.96 -19.23
C ALA A 40 -11.28 -16.13 -19.94
N HIS A 41 -10.61 -17.27 -19.72
CA HIS A 41 -9.30 -17.55 -20.32
C HIS A 41 -9.45 -18.09 -21.76
N PRO A 42 -8.87 -17.47 -22.79
CA PRO A 42 -9.09 -17.87 -24.18
C PRO A 42 -8.31 -19.13 -24.59
N ASN A 43 -7.25 -19.48 -23.85
CA ASN A 43 -6.34 -20.58 -24.17
C ASN A 43 -5.93 -21.37 -22.91
N PRO A 44 -6.87 -22.06 -22.21
CA PRO A 44 -6.55 -22.73 -20.95
C PRO A 44 -5.45 -23.79 -21.14
N PRO A 45 -4.49 -23.95 -20.19
CA PRO A 45 -3.48 -24.99 -20.25
C PRO A 45 -4.07 -26.41 -20.23
N ALA A 46 -3.28 -27.40 -20.64
CA ALA A 46 -3.66 -28.80 -20.51
C ALA A 46 -4.06 -29.18 -19.07
N GLY A 47 -5.12 -29.99 -18.95
CA GLY A 47 -5.67 -30.44 -17.67
C GLY A 47 -6.77 -29.54 -17.08
N TYR A 48 -7.03 -28.38 -17.68
CA TYR A 48 -8.20 -27.56 -17.38
C TYR A 48 -9.40 -28.00 -18.23
N ASN A 49 -10.50 -28.36 -17.57
CA ASN A 49 -11.73 -28.78 -18.25
C ASN A 49 -12.82 -27.72 -18.09
N ALA A 50 -13.55 -27.42 -19.17
CA ALA A 50 -14.64 -26.46 -19.10
C ALA A 50 -15.75 -27.00 -18.18
N VAL A 51 -16.07 -26.26 -17.12
CA VAL A 51 -17.17 -26.58 -16.19
C VAL A 51 -18.40 -25.72 -16.44
N PHE A 52 -18.24 -24.59 -17.14
CA PHE A 52 -19.31 -23.67 -17.47
C PHE A 52 -18.94 -22.76 -18.65
N SER A 53 -19.92 -22.26 -19.41
CA SER A 53 -19.70 -21.45 -20.62
C SER A 53 -20.36 -20.06 -20.61
N SER A 54 -21.33 -19.75 -19.72
CA SER A 54 -22.13 -18.51 -19.83
C SER A 54 -22.60 -17.94 -18.48
N PRO A 55 -22.15 -16.76 -18.01
CA PRO A 55 -21.82 -15.64 -18.90
C PRO A 55 -20.37 -15.61 -19.37
N ARG A 56 -19.50 -16.38 -18.71
CA ARG A 56 -18.08 -16.52 -19.06
C ARG A 56 -17.70 -17.98 -18.96
N THR A 57 -16.78 -18.41 -19.83
CA THR A 57 -16.21 -19.74 -19.72
C THR A 57 -15.39 -19.86 -18.44
N VAL A 58 -15.63 -20.94 -17.70
CA VAL A 58 -14.87 -21.32 -16.52
C VAL A 58 -14.27 -22.68 -16.79
N PHE A 59 -12.97 -22.80 -16.58
CA PHE A 59 -12.27 -24.07 -16.61
C PHE A 59 -11.79 -24.44 -15.21
N GLU A 60 -11.89 -25.70 -14.84
CA GLU A 60 -11.43 -26.22 -13.55
C GLU A 60 -10.28 -27.21 -13.75
N LYS A 61 -9.31 -27.16 -12.84
CA LYS A 61 -8.27 -28.18 -12.69
C LYS A 61 -8.22 -28.62 -11.23
N GLN A 62 -8.29 -29.93 -11.00
CA GLN A 62 -8.12 -30.53 -9.67
C GLN A 62 -6.64 -30.81 -9.38
N GLY A 63 -6.31 -30.84 -8.09
CA GLY A 63 -4.99 -31.19 -7.58
C GLY A 63 -4.05 -30.02 -7.38
N VAL A 64 -2.83 -30.35 -6.95
CA VAL A 64 -1.76 -29.39 -6.68
C VAL A 64 -1.31 -28.72 -7.97
N ILE A 65 -1.16 -27.39 -7.92
CA ILE A 65 -0.58 -26.60 -9.01
C ILE A 65 0.78 -26.13 -8.51
N SER A 66 1.81 -26.84 -8.99
CA SER A 66 3.19 -26.70 -8.58
C SER A 66 3.78 -25.39 -9.11
N ASP A 67 3.60 -24.29 -8.36
CA ASP A 67 4.09 -22.91 -8.60
C ASP A 67 3.13 -21.82 -8.03
N LEU A 68 2.00 -22.20 -7.42
CA LEU A 68 1.05 -21.27 -6.82
C LEU A 68 1.14 -21.27 -5.29
N ASN A 69 1.85 -20.28 -4.73
CA ASN A 69 1.87 -20.01 -3.28
C ASN A 69 2.04 -18.51 -2.98
N PHE A 70 1.03 -17.73 -3.30
CA PHE A 70 0.99 -16.28 -3.08
C PHE A 70 -0.45 -15.80 -2.84
N ALA A 71 -0.67 -14.64 -2.21
CA ALA A 71 -2.02 -14.13 -2.00
C ALA A 71 -2.68 -13.73 -3.34
N PHE A 72 -2.01 -12.91 -4.13
CA PHE A 72 -2.41 -12.55 -5.47
C PHE A 72 -1.22 -12.10 -6.33
N GLN A 73 -1.43 -12.02 -7.64
CA GLN A 73 -0.47 -11.53 -8.62
C GLN A 73 -1.24 -10.79 -9.73
N PHE A 74 -0.89 -9.53 -9.98
CA PHE A 74 -1.55 -8.70 -11.02
C PHE A 74 -1.34 -9.27 -12.42
N HIS A 75 -0.11 -9.69 -12.70
CA HIS A 75 0.30 -10.20 -14.00
C HIS A 75 0.93 -11.58 -13.87
N ARG A 76 0.20 -12.61 -14.29
CA ARG A 76 0.70 -13.97 -14.41
C ARG A 76 0.50 -14.46 -15.83
N ASN A 77 1.59 -14.80 -16.51
CA ASN A 77 1.50 -15.46 -17.81
C ASN A 77 1.01 -16.90 -17.62
N ILE A 78 -0.16 -17.20 -18.18
CA ILE A 78 -0.74 -18.54 -18.21
C ILE A 78 -0.94 -18.91 -19.68
N ASN A 79 -0.11 -19.82 -20.18
CA ASN A 79 -0.15 -20.28 -21.57
C ASN A 79 -0.15 -19.12 -22.60
N GLY A 80 0.72 -18.13 -22.37
CA GLY A 80 0.88 -16.96 -23.24
C GLY A 80 -0.10 -15.81 -22.95
N ILE A 81 -1.03 -15.95 -22.01
CA ILE A 81 -2.04 -14.93 -21.69
C ILE A 81 -1.77 -14.32 -20.32
N ASP A 82 -1.72 -12.98 -20.26
CA ASP A 82 -1.60 -12.24 -19.00
C ASP A 82 -2.91 -12.36 -18.19
N SER A 83 -2.82 -12.89 -16.98
CA SER A 83 -3.96 -13.23 -16.13
C SER A 83 -3.77 -12.69 -14.71
N PHE A 84 -4.85 -12.26 -14.08
CA PHE A 84 -4.88 -11.98 -12.65
C PHE A 84 -4.93 -13.31 -11.89
N ALA A 85 -4.09 -13.52 -10.88
CA ALA A 85 -4.16 -14.71 -10.05
C ALA A 85 -4.47 -14.34 -8.60
N TYR A 86 -5.39 -15.07 -7.97
CA TYR A 86 -5.84 -14.82 -6.60
C TYR A 86 -6.06 -16.14 -5.85
N ARG A 87 -5.50 -16.24 -4.64
CA ARG A 87 -5.72 -17.35 -3.72
C ARG A 87 -6.93 -17.06 -2.85
N TYR A 88 -8.01 -17.82 -3.04
CA TYR A 88 -9.17 -17.75 -2.15
C TYR A 88 -9.00 -18.72 -0.97
N GLN A 89 -9.67 -18.43 0.14
CA GLN A 89 -9.66 -19.29 1.33
C GLN A 89 -10.99 -20.03 1.44
N THR A 90 -10.94 -21.36 1.54
CA THR A 90 -12.12 -22.15 1.87
C THR A 90 -12.41 -22.04 3.35
N GLY A 91 -13.44 -21.26 3.70
CA GLY A 91 -13.87 -21.18 5.08
C GLY A 91 -14.61 -19.91 5.45
N ASP A 92 -14.34 -18.76 4.83
CA ASP A 92 -14.99 -17.52 5.28
C ASP A 92 -15.10 -16.43 4.21
N LYS A 93 -16.34 -15.93 4.06
CA LYS A 93 -16.76 -14.67 3.41
C LYS A 93 -16.34 -14.54 1.93
N PRO A 94 -16.94 -15.30 1.00
CA PRO A 94 -16.68 -15.14 -0.44
C PRO A 94 -16.91 -13.71 -0.95
N GLU A 95 -17.72 -12.92 -0.26
CA GLU A 95 -17.87 -11.49 -0.51
C GLU A 95 -16.53 -10.75 -0.34
N ARG A 96 -15.77 -11.05 0.73
CA ARG A 96 -14.46 -10.44 0.99
C ARG A 96 -13.48 -10.73 -0.14
N ASP A 97 -13.39 -11.97 -0.61
CA ASP A 97 -12.52 -12.33 -1.72
C ASP A 97 -12.93 -11.57 -2.99
N VAL A 98 -14.24 -11.45 -3.27
CA VAL A 98 -14.74 -10.72 -4.44
C VAL A 98 -14.51 -9.22 -4.33
N HIS A 99 -14.64 -8.62 -3.14
CA HIS A 99 -14.23 -7.24 -2.85
C HIS A 99 -12.77 -7.04 -3.27
N THR A 100 -11.86 -7.82 -2.69
CA THR A 100 -10.43 -7.74 -3.01
C THR A 100 -10.16 -7.96 -4.49
N ILE A 101 -10.77 -8.96 -5.12
CA ILE A 101 -10.59 -9.19 -6.57
C ILE A 101 -11.05 -7.98 -7.38
N ILE A 102 -12.17 -7.34 -7.06
CA ILE A 102 -12.63 -6.15 -7.80
C ILE A 102 -11.66 -4.98 -7.58
N HIS A 103 -11.25 -4.74 -6.33
CA HIS A 103 -10.30 -3.69 -5.94
C HIS A 103 -8.97 -3.82 -6.67
N GLU A 104 -8.30 -4.96 -6.51
CA GLU A 104 -6.99 -5.22 -7.12
C GLU A 104 -7.06 -5.17 -8.65
N ARG A 105 -8.18 -5.59 -9.24
CA ARG A 105 -8.35 -5.53 -10.69
C ARG A 105 -8.61 -4.14 -11.21
N PHE A 106 -9.15 -3.24 -10.38
CA PHE A 106 -9.21 -1.84 -10.75
C PHE A 106 -7.83 -1.21 -10.80
N HIS A 107 -6.87 -1.63 -9.96
CA HIS A 107 -5.48 -1.18 -10.08
C HIS A 107 -4.86 -1.54 -11.43
N ILE A 108 -5.10 -2.74 -11.97
CA ILE A 108 -4.65 -3.11 -13.32
C ILE A 108 -5.25 -2.21 -14.40
N TYR A 109 -6.51 -1.79 -14.22
CA TYR A 109 -7.14 -0.82 -15.12
C TYR A 109 -6.48 0.57 -14.99
N GLN A 110 -6.17 1.00 -13.76
CA GLN A 110 -5.47 2.26 -13.49
C GLN A 110 -4.08 2.29 -14.12
N GLU A 111 -3.28 1.21 -14.02
CA GLU A 111 -1.94 1.14 -14.62
C GLU A 111 -1.92 1.44 -16.12
N LYS A 112 -2.99 1.09 -16.85
CA LYS A 112 -3.09 1.30 -18.31
C LYS A 112 -3.83 2.58 -18.67
N GLY A 113 -4.79 3.01 -17.85
CA GLY A 113 -5.74 4.06 -18.20
C GLY A 113 -5.55 5.38 -17.44
N PHE A 114 -4.78 5.41 -16.35
CA PHE A 114 -4.60 6.61 -15.54
C PHE A 114 -3.27 7.29 -15.89
N ALA A 115 -3.27 8.61 -15.80
CA ALA A 115 -2.04 9.40 -15.83
C ALA A 115 -1.15 8.99 -14.66
N ALA A 116 0.14 8.80 -14.91
CA ALA A 116 1.11 8.46 -13.88
C ALA A 116 1.07 9.51 -12.75
N THR A 117 0.98 9.05 -11.51
CA THR A 117 1.25 9.90 -10.35
C THR A 117 2.71 9.83 -9.98
N GLN A 118 3.24 10.92 -9.44
CA GLN A 118 4.40 10.82 -8.58
C GLN A 118 3.91 10.28 -7.24
N TYR A 119 4.46 9.15 -6.81
CA TYR A 119 4.26 8.67 -5.44
C TYR A 119 4.82 9.72 -4.50
N GLY A 120 3.93 10.46 -3.85
CA GLY A 120 4.28 11.35 -2.76
C GLY A 120 4.68 10.51 -1.55
N GLN A 121 5.71 10.95 -0.83
CA GLN A 121 5.94 10.51 0.54
C GLN A 121 5.74 11.71 1.45
N ARG A 122 4.99 11.48 2.52
CA ARG A 122 4.84 12.48 3.55
C ARG A 122 6.13 12.57 4.34
N ALA A 123 6.67 13.77 4.49
CA ALA A 123 7.89 13.99 5.27
C ALA A 123 7.57 14.19 6.76
N SER A 124 6.41 14.75 7.05
CA SER A 124 5.93 15.02 8.40
C SER A 124 5.27 13.79 9.04
N GLU A 125 5.64 13.48 10.28
CA GLU A 125 4.88 12.54 11.10
C GLU A 125 3.55 13.22 11.53
N PRO A 126 2.39 12.56 11.40
CA PRO A 126 1.12 13.12 11.83
C PRO A 126 1.14 13.48 13.32
N ASP A 127 0.63 14.67 13.65
CA ASP A 127 0.46 15.11 15.03
C ASP A 127 -1.00 15.09 15.47
N ALA A 128 -1.25 15.43 16.73
CA ALA A 128 -2.59 15.41 17.31
C ALA A 128 -3.62 16.29 16.58
N GLU A 129 -3.20 17.44 16.04
CA GLU A 129 -4.12 18.31 15.32
C GLU A 129 -4.43 17.74 13.93
N ASP A 130 -3.41 17.20 13.26
CA ASP A 130 -3.57 16.59 11.95
C ASP A 130 -4.54 15.41 12.00
N LEU A 131 -4.38 14.52 13.00
CA LEU A 131 -5.32 13.44 13.26
C LEU A 131 -6.74 13.96 13.53
N ALA A 132 -6.88 15.04 14.30
CA ALA A 132 -8.18 15.63 14.60
C ALA A 132 -8.85 16.26 13.37
N LEU A 133 -8.08 16.96 12.53
CA LEU A 133 -8.57 17.55 11.27
C LEU A 133 -8.90 16.47 10.24
N ALA A 134 -8.10 15.40 10.14
CA ALA A 134 -8.41 14.24 9.30
C ALA A 134 -9.71 13.53 9.74
N ALA A 135 -9.90 13.34 11.05
CA ALA A 135 -11.15 12.81 11.59
C ALA A 135 -12.34 13.76 11.33
N LEU A 136 -12.10 15.07 11.39
CA LEU A 136 -13.10 16.09 11.09
C LEU A 136 -13.53 16.06 9.62
N GLU A 137 -12.59 15.89 8.68
CA GLU A 137 -12.89 15.65 7.26
C GLU A 137 -13.79 14.41 7.07
N GLN A 138 -13.45 13.31 7.74
CA GLN A 138 -14.24 12.07 7.66
C GLN A 138 -15.68 12.26 8.16
N ARG A 139 -15.87 13.00 9.25
CA ARG A 139 -17.22 13.33 9.78
C ARG A 139 -18.01 14.22 8.83
N ALA A 140 -17.36 15.22 8.23
CA ALA A 140 -17.97 16.07 7.23
C ALA A 140 -18.39 15.27 5.98
N LEU A 141 -17.51 14.39 5.46
CA LEU A 141 -17.83 13.49 4.35
C LEU A 141 -18.98 12.53 4.69
N LYS A 142 -18.96 11.92 5.88
CA LYS A 142 -20.03 11.04 6.36
C LYS A 142 -21.37 11.78 6.37
N SER A 143 -21.39 12.97 6.95
CA SER A 143 -22.59 13.81 7.02
C SER A 143 -23.06 14.22 5.63
N ALA A 144 -22.13 14.56 4.72
CA ALA A 144 -22.45 14.87 3.33
C ALA A 144 -23.12 13.70 2.62
N LEU A 145 -22.65 12.47 2.82
CA LEU A 145 -23.25 11.27 2.24
C LEU A 145 -24.63 10.94 2.83
N GLN A 146 -24.81 11.12 4.14
CA GLN A 146 -26.04 10.79 4.85
C GLN A 146 -27.14 11.85 4.74
N ALA A 147 -26.80 13.09 4.36
CA ALA A 147 -27.75 14.17 4.20
C ALA A 147 -28.85 13.81 3.18
N ALA A 148 -30.11 13.98 3.59
CA ALA A 148 -31.27 13.73 2.74
C ALA A 148 -31.49 14.87 1.73
N ALA A 149 -31.28 16.12 2.17
CA ALA A 149 -31.44 17.28 1.30
C ALA A 149 -30.15 17.58 0.51
N PRO A 150 -30.23 17.84 -0.81
CA PRO A 150 -29.06 18.22 -1.61
C PRO A 150 -28.30 19.44 -1.07
N ALA A 151 -29.02 20.42 -0.52
CA ALA A 151 -28.41 21.62 0.07
C ALA A 151 -27.57 21.31 1.32
N GLU A 152 -28.03 20.38 2.18
CA GLU A 152 -27.28 19.92 3.35
C GLU A 152 -26.05 19.12 2.95
N SER A 153 -26.21 18.21 1.98
CA SER A 153 -25.09 17.45 1.41
C SER A 153 -24.01 18.39 0.87
N ALA A 154 -24.39 19.43 0.12
CA ALA A 154 -23.48 20.45 -0.39
C ALA A 154 -22.82 21.29 0.72
N ARG A 155 -23.54 21.62 1.81
CA ARG A 155 -22.98 22.32 2.98
C ARG A 155 -21.88 21.48 3.63
N PHE A 156 -22.14 20.21 3.90
CA PHE A 156 -21.15 19.29 4.49
C PHE A 156 -19.96 19.01 3.57
N ALA A 157 -20.18 18.90 2.25
CA ALA A 157 -19.08 18.79 1.28
C ALA A 157 -18.18 20.04 1.33
N ARG A 158 -18.74 21.24 1.48
CA ARG A 158 -17.98 22.47 1.65
C ARG A 158 -17.25 22.55 2.99
N GLN A 159 -17.83 22.03 4.06
CA GLN A 159 -17.12 21.89 5.35
C GLN A 159 -15.88 21.00 5.20
N PHE A 160 -16.00 19.85 4.52
CA PHE A 160 -14.87 18.99 4.20
C PHE A 160 -13.76 19.75 3.46
N LEU A 161 -14.11 20.51 2.41
CA LEU A 161 -13.15 21.31 1.63
C LEU A 161 -12.48 22.40 2.48
N ALA A 162 -13.22 23.05 3.38
CA ALA A 162 -12.67 24.06 4.28
C ALA A 162 -11.67 23.45 5.30
N VAL A 163 -11.99 22.29 5.85
CA VAL A 163 -11.10 21.54 6.75
C VAL A 163 -9.85 21.09 6.02
N ARG A 164 -9.98 20.61 4.78
CA ARG A 164 -8.85 20.23 3.94
C ARG A 164 -7.92 21.38 3.62
N ALA A 165 -8.48 22.53 3.25
CA ALA A 165 -7.69 23.73 2.97
C ALA A 165 -6.87 24.18 4.20
N GLU A 166 -7.46 24.12 5.40
CA GLU A 166 -6.74 24.38 6.65
C GLU A 166 -5.61 23.36 6.86
N ARG A 167 -5.90 22.07 6.66
CA ARG A 167 -4.90 21.02 6.87
C ARG A 167 -3.74 21.11 5.88
N TYR A 168 -4.00 21.40 4.61
CA TYR A 168 -2.94 21.61 3.60
C TYR A 168 -2.14 22.88 3.86
N THR A 169 -2.73 23.91 4.45
CA THR A 169 -1.97 25.11 4.87
C THR A 169 -0.98 24.76 5.99
N ARG A 170 -1.39 23.90 6.93
CA ARG A 170 -0.53 23.43 8.04
C ARG A 170 0.51 22.40 7.58
N LEU A 171 0.13 21.51 6.66
CA LEU A 171 0.91 20.35 6.22
C LEU A 171 0.95 20.27 4.69
N PRO A 172 1.72 21.14 4.03
CA PRO A 172 1.75 21.21 2.56
C PRO A 172 2.22 19.91 1.90
N ASP A 173 3.06 19.12 2.57
CA ASP A 173 3.57 17.83 2.07
C ASP A 173 2.52 16.72 2.06
N SER A 174 1.37 16.91 2.71
CA SER A 174 0.29 15.92 2.69
C SER A 174 -0.46 15.90 1.36
N GLY A 175 -0.64 17.06 0.70
CA GLY A 175 -1.60 17.20 -0.41
C GLY A 175 -1.36 16.28 -1.60
N ASP A 176 -0.10 16.09 -1.99
CA ASP A 176 0.28 15.21 -3.10
C ASP A 176 0.05 13.73 -2.74
N VAL A 177 0.41 13.34 -1.51
CA VAL A 177 0.20 11.98 -0.99
C VAL A 177 -1.28 11.65 -0.96
N GLU A 178 -2.11 12.53 -0.43
CA GLU A 178 -3.55 12.27 -0.33
C GLU A 178 -4.19 12.21 -1.71
N THR A 179 -3.78 13.12 -2.60
CA THR A 179 -4.27 13.13 -3.98
C THR A 179 -3.96 11.82 -4.69
N ASP A 180 -2.73 11.33 -4.55
CA ASP A 180 -2.33 10.03 -5.10
C ASP A 180 -3.14 8.88 -4.49
N GLN A 181 -3.22 8.79 -3.16
CA GLN A 181 -3.90 7.70 -2.48
C GLN A 181 -5.42 7.70 -2.68
N GLU A 182 -6.07 8.86 -2.66
CA GLU A 182 -7.51 8.95 -2.90
C GLU A 182 -7.86 8.65 -4.37
N ARG A 183 -6.96 8.98 -5.31
CA ARG A 183 -7.11 8.65 -6.72
C ARG A 183 -6.87 7.18 -7.02
N THR A 184 -5.91 6.55 -6.35
CA THR A 184 -5.55 5.15 -6.54
C THR A 184 -6.44 4.24 -5.70
N GLU A 185 -6.17 4.16 -4.40
CA GLU A 185 -6.88 3.31 -3.43
C GLU A 185 -8.32 3.76 -3.21
N GLY A 186 -8.56 5.07 -3.11
CA GLY A 186 -9.91 5.61 -2.91
C GLY A 186 -10.86 5.32 -4.07
N MET A 187 -10.38 5.39 -5.33
CA MET A 187 -11.20 5.04 -6.49
C MET A 187 -11.39 3.53 -6.64
N ALA A 188 -10.38 2.72 -6.29
CA ALA A 188 -10.54 1.27 -6.21
C ALA A 188 -11.60 0.88 -5.16
N GLN A 189 -11.57 1.54 -4.00
CA GLN A 189 -12.58 1.41 -2.94
C GLN A 189 -13.98 1.83 -3.42
N TYR A 190 -14.08 2.94 -4.17
CA TYR A 190 -15.32 3.40 -4.79
C TYR A 190 -15.90 2.32 -5.73
N ILE A 191 -15.05 1.70 -6.54
CA ILE A 191 -15.46 0.68 -7.51
C ILE A 191 -15.95 -0.58 -6.82
N GLU A 192 -15.18 -1.11 -5.85
CA GLU A 192 -15.59 -2.33 -5.16
C GLU A 192 -16.91 -2.15 -4.41
N GLU A 193 -17.10 -1.04 -3.69
CA GLU A 193 -18.30 -0.86 -2.86
C GLU A 193 -19.53 -0.56 -3.71
N ASN A 194 -19.39 0.23 -4.79
CA ASN A 194 -20.51 0.48 -5.71
C ASN A 194 -20.95 -0.77 -6.46
N LEU A 195 -20.01 -1.65 -6.80
CA LEU A 195 -20.33 -2.88 -7.52
C LEU A 195 -20.90 -3.95 -6.59
N MET A 196 -20.30 -4.10 -5.40
CA MET A 196 -20.74 -5.09 -4.41
C MET A 196 -22.12 -4.76 -3.84
N ALA A 197 -22.41 -3.48 -3.58
CA ALA A 197 -23.71 -3.07 -3.02
C ALA A 197 -24.90 -3.21 -3.98
N ARG A 198 -24.70 -3.70 -5.21
CA ARG A 198 -25.78 -3.83 -6.19
C ARG A 198 -26.72 -4.99 -5.85
N PRO A 199 -28.03 -4.87 -6.17
CA PRO A 199 -29.04 -5.88 -5.85
C PRO A 199 -28.73 -7.28 -6.40
N ASP A 200 -28.05 -7.36 -7.53
CA ASP A 200 -27.72 -8.60 -8.24
C ASP A 200 -26.36 -9.19 -7.84
N VAL A 201 -25.59 -8.51 -6.99
CA VAL A 201 -24.26 -8.96 -6.54
C VAL A 201 -24.31 -9.37 -5.07
N ALA A 202 -24.28 -8.41 -4.15
CA ALA A 202 -24.35 -8.64 -2.71
C ALA A 202 -25.15 -7.50 -2.05
N PRO A 203 -26.50 -7.53 -2.11
CA PRO A 203 -27.34 -6.41 -1.67
C PRO A 203 -27.05 -6.04 -0.22
N VAL A 204 -26.80 -4.74 -0.01
CA VAL A 204 -26.61 -4.16 1.33
C VAL A 204 -27.79 -3.23 1.63
N PRO A 205 -28.48 -3.38 2.78
CA PRO A 205 -29.50 -2.43 3.20
C PRO A 205 -28.96 -1.00 3.22
N GLY A 206 -29.60 -0.08 2.50
CA GLY A 206 -29.12 1.30 2.33
C GLY A 206 -28.02 1.50 1.27
N GLY A 207 -27.65 0.44 0.55
CA GLY A 207 -26.72 0.49 -0.59
C GLY A 207 -25.27 0.73 -0.16
N VAL A 208 -24.54 1.51 -0.97
CA VAL A 208 -23.10 1.78 -0.80
C VAL A 208 -22.79 2.72 0.37
N ILE A 209 -23.72 3.62 0.74
CA ILE A 209 -23.48 4.66 1.74
C ILE A 209 -23.13 4.07 3.12
N PRO A 210 -23.89 3.07 3.67
CA PRO A 210 -23.54 2.44 4.94
C PRO A 210 -22.16 1.77 4.97
N LEU A 211 -21.69 1.23 3.84
CA LEU A 211 -20.38 0.58 3.75
C LEU A 211 -19.24 1.59 3.91
N ILE A 212 -19.34 2.73 3.21
CA ILE A 212 -18.36 3.82 3.27
C ILE A 212 -18.43 4.53 4.62
N THR A 213 -19.63 4.88 5.10
CA THR A 213 -19.79 5.66 6.35
C THR A 213 -19.31 4.91 7.58
N ARG A 214 -19.45 3.57 7.62
CA ARG A 214 -18.87 2.73 8.68
C ARG A 214 -17.34 2.84 8.72
N ARG A 215 -16.67 2.98 7.57
CA ARG A 215 -15.21 3.18 7.52
C ARG A 215 -14.82 4.59 7.94
N LEU A 216 -15.62 5.60 7.56
CA LEU A 216 -15.40 7.00 7.96
C LEU A 216 -15.56 7.23 9.48
N ASP A 217 -16.25 6.35 10.20
CA ASP A 217 -16.43 6.43 11.66
C ASP A 217 -15.16 6.14 12.47
N ARG A 218 -14.19 5.45 11.87
CA ARG A 218 -12.92 5.14 12.55
C ARG A 218 -12.07 6.39 12.69
N PHE A 219 -11.68 6.73 13.91
CA PHE A 219 -10.66 7.76 14.14
C PHE A 219 -9.33 7.29 13.52
N PRO A 220 -8.65 8.11 12.69
CA PRO A 220 -7.43 7.70 12.02
C PRO A 220 -6.30 7.48 13.05
N THR A 221 -5.55 6.39 12.89
CA THR A 221 -4.26 6.19 13.54
C THR A 221 -3.15 6.91 12.76
N ILE A 222 -1.92 6.94 13.30
CA ILE A 222 -0.75 7.44 12.56
C ILE A 222 -0.56 6.66 11.25
N ASP A 223 -0.61 5.32 11.30
CA ASP A 223 -0.48 4.48 10.10
C ASP A 223 -1.62 4.68 9.09
N ASP A 224 -2.84 4.96 9.58
CA ASP A 224 -3.97 5.24 8.68
C ASP A 224 -3.72 6.48 7.83
N MET A 225 -2.89 7.43 8.30
CA MET A 225 -2.52 8.64 7.57
C MET A 225 -1.53 8.39 6.42
N GLU A 226 -0.90 7.22 6.33
CA GLU A 226 -0.07 6.86 5.17
C GLU A 226 -0.93 6.26 4.05
N LYS A 227 -1.98 5.51 4.40
CA LYS A 227 -2.78 4.76 3.41
C LYS A 227 -4.24 4.53 3.81
N GLY A 228 -4.45 3.97 5.01
CA GLY A 228 -5.71 3.34 5.41
C GLY A 228 -6.94 4.23 5.32
N ARG A 229 -6.82 5.53 5.64
CA ARG A 229 -7.96 6.46 5.60
C ARG A 229 -8.43 6.78 4.18
N TYR A 230 -7.52 6.76 3.20
CA TYR A 230 -7.77 7.27 1.85
C TYR A 230 -8.71 6.40 1.03
N TYR A 231 -8.82 5.11 1.39
CA TYR A 231 -9.86 4.21 0.89
C TYR A 231 -11.25 4.85 1.07
N ALA A 232 -11.62 5.19 2.30
CA ALA A 232 -12.95 5.69 2.61
C ALA A 232 -13.14 7.14 2.18
N THR A 233 -12.14 8.01 2.37
CA THR A 233 -12.28 9.42 1.97
C THR A 233 -12.32 9.57 0.46
N GLY A 234 -11.47 8.88 -0.31
CA GLY A 234 -11.53 8.93 -1.77
C GLY A 234 -12.85 8.34 -2.29
N ALA A 235 -13.32 7.22 -1.74
CA ALA A 235 -14.61 6.65 -2.15
C ALA A 235 -15.81 7.56 -1.85
N ALA A 236 -15.81 8.22 -0.68
CA ALA A 236 -16.84 9.19 -0.33
C ALA A 236 -16.87 10.37 -1.31
N GLN A 237 -15.71 10.84 -1.75
CA GLN A 237 -15.63 11.92 -2.74
C GLN A 237 -16.18 11.49 -4.09
N GLY A 238 -15.88 10.28 -4.57
CA GLY A 238 -16.46 9.74 -5.80
C GLY A 238 -17.99 9.66 -5.77
N LEU A 239 -18.56 9.22 -4.64
CA LEU A 239 -20.01 9.19 -4.44
C LEU A 239 -20.63 10.60 -4.43
N LEU A 240 -19.94 11.59 -3.86
CA LEU A 240 -20.40 12.97 -3.87
C LEU A 240 -20.30 13.60 -5.27
N LEU A 241 -19.29 13.24 -6.06
CA LEU A 241 -19.18 13.67 -7.47
C LEU A 241 -20.31 13.09 -8.34
N ASP A 242 -20.67 11.83 -8.13
CA ASP A 242 -21.86 11.24 -8.76
C ASP A 242 -23.13 11.99 -8.36
N ARG A 243 -23.29 12.28 -7.06
CA ARG A 243 -24.44 13.04 -6.54
C ARG A 243 -24.52 14.46 -7.09
N ALA A 244 -23.38 15.11 -7.29
CA ALA A 244 -23.31 16.44 -7.89
C ALA A 244 -23.68 16.45 -9.38
N GLY A 245 -23.67 15.28 -10.04
CA GLY A 245 -23.88 15.18 -11.48
C GLY A 245 -22.75 15.79 -12.31
N HIS A 246 -21.52 15.81 -11.79
CA HIS A 246 -20.36 16.36 -12.51
C HIS A 246 -20.02 15.46 -13.71
N ALA A 247 -20.50 15.81 -14.90
CA ALA A 247 -20.24 15.03 -16.10
C ALA A 247 -18.72 14.93 -16.37
N GLY A 248 -18.25 13.71 -16.66
CA GLY A 248 -16.84 13.48 -17.03
C GLY A 248 -15.86 13.43 -15.86
N TRP A 249 -16.33 13.45 -14.59
CA TRP A 249 -15.42 13.50 -13.44
C TRP A 249 -14.46 12.30 -13.38
N LYS A 250 -14.92 11.11 -13.80
CA LYS A 250 -14.12 9.88 -13.81
C LYS A 250 -12.96 10.00 -14.80
N GLU A 251 -13.23 10.53 -15.99
CA GLU A 251 -12.21 10.80 -17.00
C GLU A 251 -11.20 11.85 -16.53
N LEU A 252 -11.65 12.89 -15.82
CA LEU A 252 -10.76 13.90 -15.23
C LEU A 252 -9.85 13.29 -14.14
N VAL A 253 -10.39 12.43 -13.28
CA VAL A 253 -9.61 11.70 -12.27
C VAL A 253 -8.60 10.77 -12.96
N SER A 254 -9.01 10.02 -14.00
CA SER A 254 -8.09 9.21 -14.81
C SER A 254 -7.00 10.08 -15.47
N ALA A 255 -7.31 11.30 -15.89
CA ALA A 255 -6.35 12.25 -16.45
C ALA A 255 -5.45 12.93 -15.40
N GLY A 256 -5.68 12.65 -14.11
CA GLY A 256 -4.80 13.04 -13.01
C GLY A 256 -5.37 14.10 -12.06
N ALA A 257 -6.58 14.61 -12.30
CA ALA A 257 -7.22 15.57 -11.40
C ALA A 257 -7.47 14.98 -10.01
N ALA A 258 -7.29 15.79 -8.96
CA ALA A 258 -7.56 15.33 -7.60
C ALA A 258 -9.08 15.29 -7.35
N PRO A 259 -9.62 14.22 -6.72
CA PRO A 259 -11.06 14.14 -6.42
C PRO A 259 -11.60 15.35 -5.63
N HIS A 260 -10.80 15.90 -4.71
CA HIS A 260 -11.22 17.03 -3.88
C HIS A 260 -11.27 18.35 -4.65
N GLU A 261 -10.44 18.53 -5.67
CA GLU A 261 -10.49 19.70 -6.57
C GLU A 261 -11.77 19.66 -7.42
N LEU A 262 -12.13 18.47 -7.93
CA LEU A 262 -13.38 18.30 -8.66
C LEU A 262 -14.61 18.52 -7.76
N LEU A 263 -14.52 18.15 -6.48
CA LEU A 263 -15.54 18.50 -5.50
C LEU A 263 -15.61 20.00 -5.26
N ALA A 264 -14.48 20.71 -5.21
CA ALA A 264 -14.47 22.16 -5.07
C ALA A 264 -15.13 22.86 -6.28
N LEU A 265 -14.98 22.30 -7.48
CA LEU A 265 -15.72 22.76 -8.68
C LEU A 265 -17.22 22.48 -8.57
N SER A 266 -17.60 21.34 -8.02
CA SER A 266 -19.00 20.90 -7.90
C SER A 266 -19.74 21.58 -6.74
N TYR A 267 -19.02 21.95 -5.69
CA TYR A 267 -19.53 22.56 -4.47
C TYR A 267 -18.71 23.81 -4.12
N PRO A 268 -18.78 24.88 -4.94
CA PRO A 268 -17.95 26.06 -4.76
C PRO A 268 -18.20 26.74 -3.41
N MET A 269 -17.11 27.12 -2.75
CA MET A 269 -17.13 28.00 -1.58
C MET A 269 -17.04 29.44 -2.06
N SER A 270 -17.93 30.31 -1.57
CA SER A 270 -17.81 31.75 -1.85
C SER A 270 -16.50 32.28 -1.24
N SER A 271 -15.89 33.28 -1.90
CA SER A 271 -14.69 33.91 -1.36
C SER A 271 -14.94 34.43 0.06
N GLY A 272 -14.02 34.11 0.98
CA GLY A 272 -14.11 34.51 2.39
C GLY A 272 -14.99 33.62 3.29
N THR A 273 -15.71 32.61 2.77
CA THR A 273 -16.54 31.74 3.63
C THR A 273 -15.80 30.56 4.23
N GLY A 274 -14.57 30.27 3.80
CA GLY A 274 -13.81 29.09 4.24
C GLY A 274 -13.62 29.02 5.76
N GLN A 275 -13.26 30.15 6.40
CA GLN A 275 -13.09 30.20 7.86
C GLN A 275 -14.41 30.00 8.62
N ALA A 276 -15.52 30.52 8.09
CA ALA A 276 -16.84 30.30 8.68
C ALA A 276 -17.27 28.82 8.58
N LEU A 277 -17.04 28.19 7.42
CA LEU A 277 -17.30 26.75 7.22
C LEU A 277 -16.40 25.86 8.09
N LEU A 278 -15.14 26.23 8.27
CA LEU A 278 -14.23 25.53 9.18
C LEU A 278 -14.72 25.63 10.63
N ALA A 279 -15.10 26.83 11.08
CA ALA A 279 -15.64 27.04 12.42
C ALA A 279 -16.93 26.26 12.65
N GLU A 280 -17.83 26.26 11.66
CA GLU A 280 -19.06 25.47 11.66
C GLU A 280 -18.76 23.97 11.76
N ALA A 281 -17.87 23.45 10.91
CA ALA A 281 -17.44 22.05 10.94
C ALA A 281 -16.89 21.67 12.32
N LYS A 282 -16.01 22.51 12.89
CA LYS A 282 -15.42 22.27 14.20
C LYS A 282 -16.48 22.18 15.31
N ALA A 283 -17.49 23.04 15.27
CA ALA A 283 -18.59 23.04 16.23
C ALA A 283 -19.51 21.82 16.04
N GLU A 284 -19.96 21.56 14.82
CA GLU A 284 -20.97 20.54 14.50
C GLU A 284 -20.44 19.12 14.68
N HIS A 285 -19.17 18.88 14.33
CA HIS A 285 -18.56 17.57 14.38
C HIS A 285 -17.66 17.35 15.61
N GLY A 286 -17.77 18.20 16.63
CA GLY A 286 -17.13 17.99 17.94
C GLY A 286 -15.60 18.00 17.91
N TYR A 287 -15.00 19.03 17.32
CA TYR A 287 -13.54 19.12 17.14
C TYR A 287 -12.73 19.00 18.43
N ASN A 288 -13.20 19.56 19.53
CA ASN A 288 -12.47 19.50 20.80
C ASN A 288 -12.28 18.07 21.30
N ASP A 289 -13.28 17.20 21.08
CA ASP A 289 -13.19 15.78 21.42
C ASP A 289 -12.27 15.02 20.46
N LEU A 290 -12.32 15.37 19.17
CA LEU A 290 -11.39 14.83 18.17
C LEU A 290 -9.94 15.21 18.51
N LEU A 291 -9.68 16.45 18.92
CA LEU A 291 -8.35 16.91 19.32
C LEU A 291 -7.87 16.22 20.59
N ARG A 292 -8.74 16.04 21.59
CA ARG A 292 -8.41 15.26 22.79
C ARG A 292 -8.05 13.82 22.43
N THR A 293 -8.80 13.20 21.53
CA THR A 293 -8.52 11.83 21.05
C THR A 293 -7.20 11.80 20.27
N GLY A 294 -6.96 12.75 19.37
CA GLY A 294 -5.72 12.87 18.61
C GLY A 294 -4.50 13.06 19.51
N LYS A 295 -4.61 13.83 20.60
CA LYS A 295 -3.54 13.96 21.60
C LYS A 295 -3.21 12.64 22.27
N GLN A 296 -4.23 11.85 22.63
CA GLN A 296 -4.02 10.53 23.22
C GLN A 296 -3.36 9.59 22.22
N VAL A 297 -3.89 9.47 21.00
CA VAL A 297 -3.34 8.60 19.93
C VAL A 297 -1.89 8.97 19.61
N ALA A 298 -1.59 10.26 19.48
CA ALA A 298 -0.23 10.72 19.22
C ALA A 298 0.70 10.40 20.40
N ALA A 299 0.28 10.62 21.65
CA ALA A 299 1.07 10.29 22.83
C ALA A 299 1.34 8.78 22.95
N ASP A 300 0.33 7.95 22.72
CA ASP A 300 0.45 6.49 22.72
C ASP A 300 1.42 6.02 21.64
N PHE A 301 1.32 6.57 20.42
CA PHE A 301 2.25 6.27 19.34
C PHE A 301 3.69 6.65 19.68
N GLN A 302 3.92 7.85 20.24
CA GLN A 302 5.27 8.26 20.67
C GLN A 302 5.82 7.36 21.78
N SER A 303 4.97 6.93 22.71
CA SER A 303 5.39 6.00 23.77
C SER A 303 5.76 4.63 23.20
N LEU A 304 4.95 4.08 22.28
CA LEU A 304 5.24 2.83 21.59
C LEU A 304 6.53 2.93 20.76
N LYS A 305 6.70 4.03 20.03
CA LYS A 305 7.90 4.34 19.23
C LYS A 305 9.16 4.38 20.09
N ALA A 306 9.12 5.10 21.20
CA ALA A 306 10.25 5.19 22.13
C ALA A 306 10.61 3.81 22.72
N GLY A 307 9.59 3.02 23.09
CA GLY A 307 9.77 1.64 23.54
C GLY A 307 10.44 0.76 22.47
N ALA A 308 9.90 0.76 21.24
CA ALA A 308 10.43 -0.02 20.13
C ALA A 308 11.87 0.36 19.75
N ILE A 309 12.21 1.65 19.78
CA ILE A 309 13.59 2.13 19.56
C ILE A 309 14.51 1.60 20.66
N SER A 310 14.10 1.74 21.92
CA SER A 310 14.87 1.22 23.06
C SER A 310 15.07 -0.29 22.96
N ASP A 311 14.03 -1.05 22.61
CA ASP A 311 14.11 -2.51 22.46
C ASP A 311 15.04 -2.91 21.30
N TYR A 312 14.97 -2.19 20.18
CA TYR A 312 15.88 -2.40 19.05
C TYR A 312 17.34 -2.11 19.45
N GLU A 313 17.62 -0.96 20.07
CA GLU A 313 18.98 -0.55 20.46
C GLU A 313 19.59 -1.47 21.54
N ASN A 314 18.75 -2.04 22.41
CA ASN A 314 19.17 -2.98 23.44
C ASN A 314 19.12 -4.45 23.01
N SER A 315 18.67 -4.75 21.80
CA SER A 315 18.61 -6.11 21.25
C SER A 315 19.99 -6.79 21.36
N PRO A 316 20.08 -8.07 21.76
CA PRO A 316 21.36 -8.73 21.96
C PRO A 316 22.14 -8.90 20.65
N GLY A 317 23.46 -9.08 20.76
CA GLY A 317 24.33 -9.34 19.61
C GLY A 317 24.97 -8.08 19.00
N ILE A 318 25.34 -8.18 17.73
CA ILE A 318 26.01 -7.12 16.95
C ILE A 318 25.00 -6.54 15.96
N GLU A 319 24.87 -5.21 15.92
CA GLU A 319 24.10 -4.50 14.89
C GLU A 319 24.90 -4.51 13.58
N TRP A 320 24.34 -5.13 12.55
CA TRP A 320 24.86 -5.12 11.20
C TRP A 320 24.21 -4.01 10.39
N LYS A 321 24.98 -3.32 9.56
CA LYS A 321 24.51 -2.39 8.53
C LYS A 321 24.99 -2.85 7.16
N VAL A 322 24.03 -3.32 6.35
CA VAL A 322 24.25 -3.79 4.98
C VAL A 322 23.75 -2.72 4.01
N PRO A 323 24.63 -2.07 3.22
CA PRO A 323 24.18 -1.15 2.17
C PRO A 323 23.40 -1.91 1.10
N VAL A 324 22.23 -1.39 0.73
CA VAL A 324 21.38 -1.95 -0.31
C VAL A 324 21.20 -0.90 -1.40
N PRO A 325 21.64 -1.17 -2.65
CA PRO A 325 21.33 -0.29 -3.77
C PRO A 325 19.86 -0.49 -4.15
N TRP A 326 18.99 0.43 -3.77
CA TRP A 326 17.57 0.42 -4.13
C TRP A 326 17.36 0.82 -5.59
N ASP A 327 17.93 0.04 -6.51
CA ASP A 327 17.78 0.20 -7.95
C ASP A 327 16.88 -0.90 -8.54
N LYS A 328 16.67 -0.84 -9.86
CA LYS A 328 15.79 -1.78 -10.58
C LYS A 328 16.31 -3.23 -10.62
N GLU A 329 17.56 -3.46 -10.21
CA GLU A 329 18.16 -4.80 -10.16
C GLU A 329 18.05 -5.45 -8.78
N THR A 330 17.56 -4.71 -7.78
CA THR A 330 17.28 -5.21 -6.44
C THR A 330 15.86 -5.75 -6.36
N ASN A 331 15.75 -7.05 -6.14
CA ASN A 331 14.49 -7.66 -5.72
C ASN A 331 14.33 -7.48 -4.22
N PHE A 332 13.17 -6.98 -3.81
CA PHE A 332 12.85 -6.70 -2.42
C PHE A 332 11.42 -7.16 -2.12
N GLY A 333 11.28 -7.96 -1.07
CA GLY A 333 10.00 -8.38 -0.52
C GLY A 333 10.09 -8.44 1.00
N PHE A 334 9.02 -8.01 1.67
CA PHE A 334 8.94 -8.14 3.13
C PHE A 334 7.50 -8.37 3.58
N SER A 335 7.37 -8.92 4.78
CA SER A 335 6.11 -9.01 5.51
C SER A 335 6.37 -8.68 6.97
N GLY A 336 5.56 -7.82 7.56
CA GLY A 336 5.66 -7.43 8.97
C GLY A 336 4.34 -6.86 9.47
N THR A 337 4.28 -6.58 10.77
CA THR A 337 3.11 -5.94 11.38
C THR A 337 3.38 -4.46 11.63
N ASN A 338 2.32 -3.66 11.48
CA ASN A 338 2.30 -2.27 11.92
C ASN A 338 2.18 -2.17 13.46
N PRO A 339 2.57 -1.02 14.06
CA PRO A 339 3.14 0.16 13.40
C PRO A 339 4.62 0.00 13.02
N ASP A 340 5.02 0.64 11.92
CA ASP A 340 6.42 0.97 11.63
C ASP A 340 6.74 2.38 12.14
N PHE A 341 7.99 2.62 12.50
CA PHE A 341 8.39 3.87 13.16
C PHE A 341 9.45 4.62 12.35
N LYS A 342 9.09 5.79 11.81
CA LYS A 342 10.06 6.67 11.15
C LYS A 342 11.06 7.19 12.19
N LEU A 343 12.33 6.78 12.08
CA LEU A 343 13.41 7.24 12.97
C LEU A 343 13.92 8.62 12.55
N ASN A 344 13.97 8.82 11.25
CA ASN A 344 14.28 10.09 10.58
C ASN A 344 13.62 10.06 9.20
N GLY A 345 13.72 11.13 8.41
CA GLY A 345 13.12 11.20 7.07
C GLY A 345 13.65 10.20 6.03
N ARG A 346 14.51 9.24 6.42
CA ARG A 346 15.08 8.21 5.53
C ARG A 346 15.12 6.81 6.14
N GLU A 347 14.91 6.66 7.44
CA GLU A 347 15.00 5.38 8.13
C GLU A 347 13.69 5.04 8.83
N THR A 348 13.27 3.79 8.70
CA THR A 348 12.06 3.24 9.30
C THR A 348 12.42 2.00 10.11
N LEU A 349 12.12 2.01 11.39
CA LEU A 349 12.19 0.82 12.25
C LEU A 349 10.94 -0.03 12.04
N MET A 350 11.16 -1.28 11.69
CA MET A 350 10.16 -2.33 11.65
C MET A 350 10.37 -3.23 12.87
N PRO A 351 9.60 -3.05 13.96
CA PRO A 351 9.81 -3.80 15.21
C PRO A 351 9.46 -5.29 15.07
N HIS A 352 8.57 -5.64 14.14
CA HIS A 352 8.03 -6.98 13.96
C HIS A 352 8.02 -7.35 12.48
N LEU A 353 9.20 -7.67 11.92
CA LEU A 353 9.34 -8.15 10.55
C LEU A 353 9.32 -9.68 10.55
N HIS A 354 8.31 -10.27 9.93
CA HIS A 354 8.15 -11.72 9.80
C HIS A 354 9.14 -12.29 8.81
N VAL A 355 9.28 -11.64 7.66
CA VAL A 355 10.22 -12.03 6.60
C VAL A 355 10.75 -10.77 5.95
N LEU A 356 12.05 -10.77 5.67
CA LEU A 356 12.69 -9.88 4.72
C LEU A 356 13.49 -10.69 3.71
N ASP A 357 13.23 -10.47 2.43
CA ASP A 357 14.00 -10.99 1.30
C ASP A 357 14.51 -9.83 0.45
N VAL A 358 15.82 -9.63 0.47
CA VAL A 358 16.50 -8.64 -0.38
C VAL A 358 17.58 -9.34 -1.18
N SER A 359 17.55 -9.21 -2.50
CA SER A 359 18.60 -9.77 -3.35
C SER A 359 18.94 -8.84 -4.50
N GLY A 360 20.21 -8.80 -4.85
CA GLY A 360 20.71 -8.16 -6.06
C GLY A 360 21.81 -9.01 -6.68
N LYS A 361 22.46 -8.51 -7.73
CA LYS A 361 23.50 -9.27 -8.46
C LYS A 361 24.66 -9.77 -7.59
N THR A 362 24.93 -9.09 -6.49
CA THR A 362 26.13 -9.33 -5.67
C THR A 362 25.87 -9.51 -4.19
N PHE A 363 24.60 -9.58 -3.78
CA PHE A 363 24.24 -9.84 -2.40
C PHE A 363 22.87 -10.51 -2.30
N THR A 364 22.68 -11.30 -1.26
CA THR A 364 21.37 -11.82 -0.81
C THR A 364 21.30 -11.66 0.70
N LEU A 365 20.21 -11.10 1.20
CA LEU A 365 19.88 -10.98 2.62
C LEU A 365 18.48 -11.56 2.81
N HIS A 366 18.40 -12.58 3.66
CA HIS A 366 17.16 -13.17 4.11
C HIS A 366 17.17 -13.19 5.63
N PHE A 367 16.08 -12.77 6.26
CA PHE A 367 15.84 -13.11 7.65
C PHE A 367 14.36 -13.23 7.99
N GLU A 368 14.10 -13.94 9.09
CA GLU A 368 12.78 -14.20 9.64
C GLU A 368 12.66 -13.67 11.08
N ASP A 369 11.44 -13.26 11.43
CA ASP A 369 10.95 -12.89 12.76
C ASP A 369 11.92 -12.06 13.61
N ARG A 370 12.38 -10.92 13.08
CA ARG A 370 13.25 -10.00 13.81
C ARG A 370 13.03 -8.53 13.48
N PRO A 371 13.37 -7.62 14.43
CA PRO A 371 13.37 -6.20 14.15
C PRO A 371 14.43 -5.81 13.12
N ALA A 372 14.12 -4.81 12.29
CA ALA A 372 15.09 -4.23 11.37
C ALA A 372 14.81 -2.75 11.11
N VAL A 373 15.86 -2.01 10.76
CA VAL A 373 15.74 -0.64 10.26
C VAL A 373 15.99 -0.64 8.76
N LEU A 374 15.02 -0.16 8.00
CA LEU A 374 15.12 0.04 6.55
C LEU A 374 15.44 1.51 6.25
N GLY A 375 16.40 1.76 5.36
CA GLY A 375 16.77 3.10 4.92
C GLY A 375 17.69 3.06 3.71
N SER A 376 18.86 3.70 3.73
CA SER A 376 19.87 3.51 2.65
C SER A 376 20.54 2.13 2.63
N GLY A 377 20.11 1.25 3.53
CA GLY A 377 20.50 -0.13 3.66
C GLY A 377 19.55 -0.81 4.64
N VAL A 378 19.95 -1.99 5.11
CA VAL A 378 19.22 -2.73 6.15
C VAL A 378 20.10 -2.80 7.39
N ARG A 379 19.55 -2.39 8.54
CA ARG A 379 20.14 -2.63 9.85
C ARG A 379 19.38 -3.71 10.61
N PHE A 380 20.09 -4.62 11.24
CA PHE A 380 19.52 -5.72 12.03
C PHE A 380 20.53 -6.20 13.07
N HIS A 381 20.05 -6.90 14.10
CA HIS A 381 20.93 -7.57 15.06
C HIS A 381 21.13 -9.04 14.68
N ALA A 382 22.37 -9.51 14.82
CA ALA A 382 22.73 -10.92 14.73
C ALA A 382 23.45 -11.35 16.01
N ALA A 383 23.29 -12.62 16.42
CA ALA A 383 23.95 -13.12 17.62
C ALA A 383 25.47 -13.03 17.46
N ALA A 384 26.18 -12.78 18.58
CA ALA A 384 27.65 -12.79 18.56
C ALA A 384 28.24 -14.15 18.15
N SER A 385 27.44 -15.22 18.24
CA SER A 385 27.78 -16.58 17.81
C SER A 385 27.44 -16.86 16.34
N ALA A 386 26.88 -15.90 15.60
CA ALA A 386 26.55 -16.10 14.19
C ALA A 386 27.82 -16.46 13.41
N ALA A 387 27.70 -17.43 12.50
CA ALA A 387 28.82 -17.90 11.71
C ALA A 387 29.13 -16.87 10.62
N VAL A 388 30.26 -16.17 10.76
CA VAL A 388 30.78 -15.22 9.77
C VAL A 388 31.94 -15.85 9.02
N LEU A 389 31.84 -15.87 7.69
CA LEU A 389 32.93 -16.28 6.81
C LEU A 389 33.37 -15.10 5.96
N ILE A 390 34.69 -14.86 5.91
CA ILE A 390 35.33 -13.98 4.93
C ILE A 390 36.17 -14.85 4.02
N ASP A 391 35.90 -14.80 2.72
CA ASP A 391 36.62 -15.61 1.71
C ASP A 391 36.64 -17.11 2.05
N GLY A 392 35.53 -17.60 2.61
CA GLY A 392 35.37 -18.99 3.05
C GLY A 392 36.04 -19.33 4.39
N VAL A 393 36.72 -18.37 5.03
CA VAL A 393 37.41 -18.56 6.30
C VAL A 393 36.56 -18.00 7.44
N SER A 394 36.34 -18.81 8.48
CA SER A 394 35.62 -18.38 9.68
C SER A 394 36.33 -17.21 10.36
N LEU A 395 35.58 -16.13 10.61
CA LEU A 395 36.07 -14.94 11.29
C LEU A 395 35.40 -14.81 12.66
N PRO A 396 36.13 -14.96 13.78
CA PRO A 396 35.64 -14.48 15.06
C PRO A 396 35.56 -12.96 15.03
N LEU A 397 34.35 -12.41 15.22
CA LEU A 397 34.15 -10.97 15.18
C LEU A 397 34.81 -10.29 16.39
N SER A 398 35.75 -9.39 16.11
CA SER A 398 36.34 -8.46 17.07
C SER A 398 36.45 -7.09 16.43
N ASP A 399 36.75 -6.05 17.21
CA ASP A 399 36.99 -4.72 16.66
C ASP A 399 38.11 -4.75 15.61
N GLY A 400 37.86 -4.17 14.44
CA GLY A 400 38.79 -4.23 13.33
C GLY A 400 38.18 -3.87 11.98
N VAL A 401 39.04 -3.85 10.96
CA VAL A 401 38.65 -3.66 9.56
C VAL A 401 39.10 -4.88 8.79
N TYR A 402 38.16 -5.57 8.16
CA TYR A 402 38.38 -6.84 7.48
C TYR A 402 38.05 -6.67 5.99
N PRO A 403 39.05 -6.63 5.09
CA PRO A 403 38.78 -6.71 3.67
C PRO A 403 38.22 -8.09 3.33
N PHE A 404 37.32 -8.14 2.34
CA PHE A 404 36.75 -9.39 1.88
C PHE A 404 36.56 -9.38 0.36
N GLY A 405 36.80 -10.53 -0.28
CA GLY A 405 36.32 -10.81 -1.64
C GLY A 405 34.86 -11.26 -1.64
N THR A 406 34.52 -12.12 -0.67
CA THR A 406 33.19 -12.63 -0.36
C THR A 406 32.96 -12.60 1.15
N LEU A 407 31.72 -12.34 1.57
CA LEU A 407 31.32 -12.32 2.97
C LEU A 407 30.00 -13.08 3.13
N SER A 408 29.95 -14.00 4.08
CA SER A 408 28.69 -14.59 4.52
C SER A 408 28.50 -14.49 6.03
N LEU A 409 27.26 -14.37 6.43
CA LEU A 409 26.80 -14.38 7.82
C LEU A 409 25.58 -15.29 7.88
N SER A 410 25.59 -16.27 8.78
CA SER A 410 24.49 -17.21 8.95
C SER A 410 24.21 -17.52 10.41
N GLU A 411 22.92 -17.56 10.74
CA GLU A 411 22.37 -18.08 11.99
C GLU A 411 20.93 -18.53 11.74
N THR A 412 20.25 -19.08 12.75
CA THR A 412 18.85 -19.47 12.63
C THR A 412 17.99 -18.28 12.18
N GLY A 413 17.29 -18.43 11.06
CA GLY A 413 16.43 -17.39 10.50
C GLY A 413 17.17 -16.15 9.99
N LEU A 414 18.48 -16.22 9.69
CA LEU A 414 19.23 -15.16 9.01
C LEU A 414 20.32 -15.74 8.12
N ASN A 415 20.32 -15.30 6.86
CA ASN A 415 21.36 -15.58 5.89
C ASN A 415 21.71 -14.30 5.12
N LEU A 416 22.98 -13.91 5.17
CA LEU A 416 23.57 -12.88 4.34
C LEU A 416 24.69 -13.51 3.52
N SER A 417 24.70 -13.23 2.22
CA SER A 417 25.78 -13.59 1.31
C SER A 417 26.12 -12.38 0.44
N ILE A 418 27.40 -12.05 0.33
CA ILE A 418 27.91 -10.94 -0.47
C ILE A 418 29.07 -11.46 -1.31
N THR A 419 28.99 -11.24 -2.62
CA THR A 419 30.02 -11.63 -3.60
C THR A 419 30.77 -10.44 -4.20
N LYS A 420 30.36 -9.21 -3.86
CA LYS A 420 31.08 -7.98 -4.21
C LYS A 420 32.10 -7.66 -3.13
N SER A 421 33.36 -7.50 -3.53
CA SER A 421 34.44 -7.17 -2.60
C SER A 421 34.21 -5.86 -1.85
N GLY A 422 34.66 -5.82 -0.61
CA GLY A 422 34.37 -4.72 0.31
C GLY A 422 35.24 -4.76 1.56
N THR A 423 34.85 -3.96 2.54
CA THR A 423 35.39 -3.98 3.90
C THR A 423 34.25 -4.16 4.90
N LEU A 424 34.45 -5.05 5.87
CA LEU A 424 33.65 -5.15 7.08
C LEU A 424 34.38 -4.39 8.19
N THR A 425 33.78 -3.35 8.72
CA THR A 425 34.30 -2.61 9.88
C THR A 425 33.49 -2.98 11.12
N VAL A 426 34.15 -3.55 12.12
CA VAL A 426 33.55 -3.90 13.41
C VAL A 426 34.07 -2.93 14.47
N THR A 427 33.16 -2.32 15.24
CA THR A 427 33.50 -1.41 16.34
C THR A 427 32.47 -1.57 17.45
N GLY A 428 32.90 -2.12 18.58
CA GLY A 428 32.03 -2.52 19.69
C GLY A 428 30.95 -3.49 19.19
N ARG A 429 29.69 -3.08 19.32
CA ARG A 429 28.51 -3.87 18.92
C ARG A 429 28.00 -3.51 17.53
N LYS A 430 28.82 -2.93 16.66
CA LYS A 430 28.42 -2.51 15.31
C LYS A 430 29.31 -3.11 14.25
N ALA A 431 28.71 -3.62 13.19
CA ALA A 431 29.35 -4.18 12.01
C ALA A 431 28.83 -3.46 10.76
N VAL A 432 29.70 -2.74 10.04
CA VAL A 432 29.32 -1.94 8.87
C VAL A 432 30.03 -2.46 7.64
N ILE A 433 29.26 -2.75 6.59
CA ILE A 433 29.80 -3.16 5.29
C ILE A 433 29.94 -1.93 4.39
N THR A 434 31.09 -1.81 3.72
CA THR A 434 31.34 -0.84 2.64
C THR A 434 31.82 -1.57 1.40
N TYR A 435 31.17 -1.37 0.27
CA TYR A 435 31.62 -1.96 -0.99
C TYR A 435 32.81 -1.18 -1.56
N LEU A 436 33.77 -1.88 -2.14
CA LEU A 436 34.79 -1.22 -2.95
C LEU A 436 34.12 -0.65 -4.21
N GLU A 437 34.26 0.66 -4.43
CA GLU A 437 33.94 1.24 -5.73
C GLU A 437 34.87 0.60 -6.76
N LYS A 438 34.34 0.25 -7.94
CA LYS A 438 35.21 -0.05 -9.07
C LYS A 438 36.06 1.20 -9.26
N SER A 439 37.34 1.13 -8.92
CA SER A 439 38.27 2.17 -9.29
C SER A 439 38.17 2.27 -10.81
N PHE A 440 37.57 3.35 -11.30
CA PHE A 440 37.68 3.71 -12.70
C PHE A 440 39.18 3.93 -12.92
N SER A 441 39.86 2.89 -13.39
CA SER A 441 41.24 2.98 -13.82
C SER A 441 41.27 4.10 -14.87
N ARG A 442 41.85 5.24 -14.51
CA ARG A 442 42.07 6.41 -15.38
C ARG A 442 42.99 6.12 -16.58
N ARG A 443 43.24 4.86 -16.93
CA ARG A 443 44.06 4.48 -18.09
C ARG A 443 43.37 4.69 -19.45
N SER A 444 42.06 4.92 -19.53
CA SER A 444 41.39 5.12 -20.83
C SER A 444 41.23 6.59 -21.27
N LEU A 445 41.83 7.56 -20.57
CA LEU A 445 41.78 8.99 -20.95
C LEU A 445 43.10 9.54 -21.53
N LEU A 446 44.13 8.70 -21.70
CA LEU A 446 45.42 9.11 -22.28
C LEU A 446 45.74 8.50 -23.66
N GLU A 447 44.85 7.70 -24.26
CA GLU A 447 45.08 7.11 -25.60
C GLU A 447 44.20 7.73 -26.73
N LYS A 448 43.69 8.95 -26.53
CA LYS A 448 43.03 9.73 -27.61
C LYS A 448 43.62 11.13 -27.77
N ARG A 449 44.95 11.20 -27.72
CA ARG A 449 45.73 12.29 -28.32
C ARG A 449 46.98 11.65 -28.91
N ASP A 450 46.86 11.22 -30.16
CA ASP A 450 47.87 11.33 -31.20
C ASP A 450 47.16 11.28 -32.57
#